data_AF-A0A535RAA8-F1
#
_entry.id   AF-A0A535RAA8-F1
#
_cell.length_a   1.000
_cell.length_b   1.000
_cell.length_c   1.000
_cell.angle_alpha   90.00
_cell.angle_beta   90.00
_cell.angle_gamma   90.00
#
_symmetry.space_group_name_H-M   'P 1'
#
loop_
_entity.id
_entity.type
_entity.pdbx_description
1 polymer ?
#
loop_
_entity_poly.entity_id
_entity_poly.type
_entity_poly.pdbx_seq_one_letter_code
_entity_poly.pdbx_strand_id
1 'polypeptide(L)'
;MDGGQRASRRGMLRLGALAIGGLAGAIGLGAALERAQGVARPLGGSLKGAVSLELRGIDWSMRSPQLRPGELPRRGDSVTLSGALARAAGGGPIGTFFGTSAHLDTPGHGSFAQTQMQFHSFALPEGNLFGMGAAGQDGQGQFAITGGTGRFAGASGSYRAVQNPAEVGGDGSAQFQMTIRLAGEEGSHGV
;
A
#
# COMPACT_ATOMS: atom_id res chain seq x y z
N MET A 1 51.62 36.87 -13.13
CA MET A 1 50.38 37.30 -12.48
C MET A 1 50.10 38.72 -12.95
N ASP A 2 49.11 39.07 -13.76
CA ASP A 2 48.06 38.33 -14.47
C ASP A 2 47.75 39.14 -15.73
N GLY A 3 47.48 38.43 -16.82
CA GLY A 3 47.07 39.02 -18.09
C GLY A 3 45.56 38.88 -18.32
N GLY A 4 45.05 39.74 -19.20
CA GLY A 4 43.97 39.37 -20.11
C GLY A 4 42.61 40.01 -19.87
N GLN A 5 42.38 41.16 -20.53
CA GLN A 5 41.04 41.62 -20.90
C GLN A 5 40.24 40.52 -21.63
N ARG A 6 38.92 40.43 -21.38
CA ARG A 6 37.92 40.23 -22.46
C ARG A 6 36.48 40.59 -22.03
N ALA A 7 35.93 41.51 -22.81
CA ALA A 7 34.55 41.59 -23.32
C ALA A 7 33.36 41.90 -22.38
N SER A 8 32.85 43.12 -22.59
CA SER A 8 31.51 43.64 -22.30
C SER A 8 30.36 42.87 -22.98
N ARG A 9 29.17 42.84 -22.33
CA ARG A 9 27.80 43.11 -22.85
C ARG A 9 26.76 42.60 -21.81
N ARG A 10 26.20 43.45 -20.93
CA ARG A 10 24.98 44.30 -21.04
C ARG A 10 23.63 43.56 -21.16
N GLY A 11 22.70 43.96 -20.27
CA GLY A 11 21.22 43.83 -20.37
C GLY A 11 20.67 42.72 -19.48
N MET A 12 20.07 42.92 -18.29
CA MET A 12 18.97 43.81 -17.89
C MET A 12 17.80 43.81 -18.89
N LEU A 13 16.67 43.24 -18.45
CA LEU A 13 15.23 43.46 -18.79
C LEU A 13 14.51 42.32 -18.01
N ARG A 14 13.76 42.47 -16.92
CA ARG A 14 12.69 43.38 -16.48
C ARG A 14 11.51 43.51 -17.45
N LEU A 15 10.37 43.04 -16.92
CA LEU A 15 8.95 43.26 -17.24
C LEU A 15 8.32 42.56 -18.45
N GLY A 16 7.11 42.04 -18.18
CA GLY A 16 6.12 41.77 -19.23
C GLY A 16 4.99 40.84 -18.79
N ALA A 17 4.09 41.31 -17.92
CA ALA A 17 2.79 40.69 -17.76
C ALA A 17 1.93 40.96 -19.00
N LEU A 18 1.24 39.94 -19.52
CA LEU A 18 0.04 40.13 -20.34
C LEU A 18 -0.98 39.06 -19.98
N ALA A 19 -2.10 39.53 -19.44
CA ALA A 19 -3.36 38.82 -19.39
C ALA A 19 -4.20 39.20 -20.62
N ILE A 20 -5.14 38.30 -20.94
CA ILE A 20 -6.35 38.46 -21.78
C ILE A 20 -6.14 38.34 -23.30
N GLY A 21 -6.74 37.27 -23.85
CA GLY A 21 -7.22 37.24 -25.24
C GLY A 21 -7.23 35.84 -25.87
N GLY A 22 -8.37 35.16 -25.88
CA GLY A 22 -8.57 34.00 -26.77
C GLY A 22 -9.63 32.99 -26.32
N LEU A 23 -10.92 33.32 -26.50
CA LEU A 23 -11.99 32.33 -26.59
C LEU A 23 -11.91 31.66 -27.97
N ALA A 24 -11.41 30.42 -28.05
CA ALA A 24 -11.74 29.44 -29.09
C ALA A 24 -11.17 28.06 -28.73
N GLY A 25 -12.01 27.04 -28.73
CA GLY A 25 -11.58 25.64 -28.76
C GLY A 25 -11.88 24.85 -27.49
N ALA A 26 -13.03 24.18 -27.53
CA ALA A 26 -13.40 23.13 -26.59
C ALA A 26 -12.43 21.93 -26.64
N ILE A 27 -12.55 21.08 -25.62
CA ILE A 27 -12.06 19.69 -25.49
C ILE A 27 -10.70 19.57 -24.78
N GLY A 28 -10.73 19.10 -23.52
CA GLY A 28 -9.65 18.25 -23.02
C GLY A 28 -8.90 18.65 -21.74
N LEU A 29 -9.44 19.46 -20.83
CA LEU A 29 -8.77 19.73 -19.54
C LEU A 29 -9.21 18.81 -18.38
N GLY A 30 -10.08 17.83 -18.62
CA GLY A 30 -10.50 16.85 -17.60
C GLY A 30 -9.53 15.69 -17.36
N ALA A 31 -8.72 15.31 -18.36
CA ALA A 31 -7.89 14.10 -18.29
C ALA A 31 -6.51 14.30 -17.63
N ALA A 32 -6.09 15.55 -17.42
CA ALA A 32 -4.82 15.86 -16.75
C ALA A 32 -4.96 15.94 -15.22
N LEU A 33 -6.15 16.28 -14.72
CA LEU A 33 -6.40 16.35 -13.27
C LEU A 33 -6.71 14.97 -12.67
N GLU A 34 -7.31 14.04 -13.43
CA GLU A 34 -7.49 12.64 -13.00
C GLU A 34 -6.18 11.86 -12.89
N ARG A 35 -5.13 12.23 -13.64
CA ARG A 35 -3.84 11.52 -13.59
C ARG A 35 -3.05 11.80 -12.30
N ALA A 36 -3.38 12.85 -11.57
CA ALA A 36 -2.73 13.22 -10.32
C ALA A 36 -3.36 12.54 -9.08
N GLN A 37 -4.51 11.88 -9.23
CA GLN A 37 -5.17 11.12 -8.17
C GLN A 37 -5.08 9.61 -8.42
N GLY A 38 -3.90 9.13 -8.86
CA GLY A 38 -3.63 7.74 -9.24
C GLY A 38 -3.80 6.72 -8.11
N VAL A 39 -5.03 6.54 -7.62
CA VAL A 39 -5.52 5.26 -7.14
C VAL A 39 -5.57 4.40 -8.40
N ALA A 40 -4.65 3.44 -8.51
CA ALA A 40 -4.67 2.48 -9.60
C ALA A 40 -6.07 1.87 -9.71
N ARG A 41 -6.79 2.22 -10.78
CA ARG A 41 -8.07 1.58 -11.10
C ARG A 41 -7.73 0.12 -11.35
N PRO A 42 -8.28 -0.84 -10.58
CA PRO A 42 -8.08 -2.25 -10.90
C PRO A 42 -8.48 -2.46 -12.36
N LEU A 43 -7.72 -3.25 -13.10
CA LEU A 43 -8.15 -3.78 -14.40
C LEU A 43 -9.35 -4.71 -14.11
N GLY A 44 -10.51 -4.09 -13.89
CA GLY A 44 -11.72 -4.70 -13.39
C GLY A 44 -12.46 -5.42 -14.51
N GLY A 45 -11.99 -6.60 -14.87
CA GLY A 45 -12.92 -7.66 -15.24
C GLY A 45 -13.61 -8.11 -13.95
N SER A 46 -14.95 -8.13 -13.93
CA SER A 46 -15.67 -8.84 -12.86
C SER A 46 -15.21 -10.29 -12.89
N LEU A 47 -14.41 -10.67 -11.88
CA LEU A 47 -13.89 -12.02 -11.76
C LEU A 47 -15.07 -12.90 -11.32
N LYS A 48 -15.67 -13.66 -12.24
CA LYS A 48 -16.68 -14.66 -11.90
C LYS A 48 -16.16 -15.53 -10.73
N GLY A 49 -16.96 -15.66 -9.68
CA GLY A 49 -16.61 -16.45 -8.49
C GLY A 49 -15.73 -15.75 -7.44
N ALA A 50 -15.43 -14.45 -7.58
CA ALA A 50 -14.74 -13.70 -6.53
C ALA A 50 -15.70 -13.28 -5.40
N VAL A 51 -15.23 -13.41 -4.16
CA VAL A 51 -15.92 -12.97 -2.93
C VAL A 51 -15.18 -11.79 -2.31
N SER A 52 -15.94 -10.83 -1.78
CA SER A 52 -15.39 -9.73 -0.99
C SER A 52 -15.32 -10.11 0.48
N LEU A 53 -14.21 -9.80 1.13
CA LEU A 53 -14.04 -9.95 2.57
C LEU A 53 -13.44 -8.67 3.14
N GLU A 54 -14.09 -8.12 4.15
CA GLU A 54 -13.56 -7.01 4.95
C GLU A 54 -13.15 -7.50 6.33
N LEU A 55 -11.96 -7.10 6.77
CA LEU A 55 -11.47 -7.36 8.12
C LEU A 55 -10.95 -6.06 8.76
N ARG A 56 -11.09 -5.98 10.07
CA ARG A 56 -10.57 -4.93 10.92
C ARG A 56 -9.53 -5.51 11.87
N GLY A 57 -8.42 -4.80 12.03
CA GLY A 57 -7.40 -5.09 13.03
C GLY A 57 -7.73 -4.43 14.37
N ILE A 58 -7.53 -5.17 15.45
CA ILE A 58 -7.64 -4.72 16.84
C ILE A 58 -6.30 -5.03 17.53
N ASP A 59 -5.87 -4.14 18.44
CA ASP A 59 -4.59 -4.25 19.14
C ASP A 59 -3.40 -4.43 18.18
N TRP A 60 -3.43 -3.65 17.10
CA TRP A 60 -2.47 -3.73 16.01
C TRP A 60 -1.10 -3.23 16.45
N SER A 61 -0.09 -4.08 16.28
CA SER A 61 1.24 -3.84 16.82
C SER A 61 2.34 -4.07 15.79
N MET A 62 3.44 -3.33 15.96
CA MET A 62 4.68 -3.46 15.20
C MET A 62 5.85 -3.61 16.16
N ARG A 63 6.65 -4.67 16.00
CA ARG A 63 7.76 -4.99 16.91
C ARG A 63 8.99 -5.45 16.16
N SER A 64 10.16 -5.04 16.62
CA SER A 64 11.42 -5.72 16.36
C SER A 64 12.33 -5.57 17.59
N PRO A 65 13.38 -6.42 17.74
CA PRO A 65 14.32 -6.27 18.85
C PRO A 65 15.04 -4.92 18.88
N GLN A 66 15.13 -4.23 17.73
CA GLN A 66 15.84 -2.96 17.58
C GLN A 66 14.91 -1.73 17.61
N LEU A 67 13.61 -1.92 17.42
CA LEU A 67 12.63 -0.83 17.36
C LEU A 67 12.23 -0.39 18.77
N ARG A 68 12.45 0.89 19.10
CA ARG A 68 11.92 1.50 20.32
C ARG A 68 10.53 2.08 20.08
N PRO A 69 9.65 2.11 21.10
CA PRO A 69 8.36 2.79 21.00
C PRO A 69 8.53 4.26 20.57
N GLY A 70 7.70 4.69 19.61
CA GLY A 70 7.74 6.04 19.03
C GLY A 70 8.77 6.22 17.90
N GLU A 71 9.58 5.21 17.60
CA GLU A 71 10.51 5.25 16.47
C GLU A 71 9.91 4.58 15.25
N LEU A 72 10.14 5.17 14.07
CA LEU A 72 9.82 4.52 12.80
C LEU A 72 10.94 3.54 12.43
N PRO A 73 10.61 2.37 11.86
CA PRO A 73 11.62 1.45 11.36
C PRO A 73 12.44 2.10 10.25
N ARG A 74 13.75 1.87 10.31
CA ARG A 74 14.72 2.40 9.38
C ARG A 74 14.86 1.50 8.17
N ARG A 75 15.54 2.03 7.17
CA ARG A 75 16.04 1.25 6.05
C ARG A 75 16.87 0.05 6.54
N GLY A 76 16.60 -1.12 5.98
CA GLY A 76 17.25 -2.39 6.33
C GLY A 76 16.61 -3.11 7.52
N ASP A 77 15.67 -2.47 8.24
CA ASP A 77 15.00 -3.11 9.36
C ASP A 77 14.02 -4.18 8.90
N SER A 78 13.86 -5.20 9.74
CA SER A 78 12.77 -6.17 9.65
C SER A 78 11.93 -6.08 10.92
N VAL A 79 10.61 -5.95 10.74
CA VAL A 79 9.66 -5.88 11.85
C VAL A 79 8.59 -6.95 11.69
N THR A 80 8.02 -7.36 12.82
CA THR A 80 6.85 -8.23 12.90
C THR A 80 5.62 -7.38 13.17
N LEU A 81 4.52 -7.74 12.51
CA LEU A 81 3.20 -7.15 12.68
C LEU A 81 2.27 -8.19 13.32
N SER A 82 1.44 -7.79 14.26
CA SER A 82 0.45 -8.69 14.86
C SER A 82 -0.77 -7.96 15.38
N GLY A 83 -1.91 -8.65 15.42
CA GLY A 83 -3.14 -8.14 16.03
C GLY A 83 -4.28 -9.14 15.92
N ALA A 84 -5.43 -8.82 16.53
CA ALA A 84 -6.65 -9.59 16.36
C ALA A 84 -7.44 -9.10 15.13
N LEU A 85 -8.25 -9.98 14.55
CA LEU A 85 -9.09 -9.70 13.38
C LEU A 85 -10.57 -9.69 13.77
N ALA A 86 -11.36 -8.74 13.27
CA ALA A 86 -12.81 -8.64 13.45
C ALA A 86 -13.50 -8.35 12.10
N ARG A 87 -14.80 -8.64 11.98
CA ARG A 87 -15.58 -8.30 10.76
C ARG A 87 -15.96 -6.82 10.67
N ALA A 88 -16.06 -6.15 11.81
CA ALA A 88 -16.52 -4.77 11.90
C ALA A 88 -15.80 -4.05 13.03
N ALA A 89 -15.77 -2.72 12.97
CA ALA A 89 -15.26 -1.91 14.06
C ALA A 89 -16.10 -2.14 15.32
N GLY A 90 -15.44 -2.36 16.46
CA GLY A 90 -16.11 -2.71 17.73
C GLY A 90 -16.69 -4.13 17.80
N GLY A 91 -16.52 -4.94 16.76
CA GLY A 91 -16.90 -6.36 16.78
C GLY A 91 -15.91 -7.21 17.57
N GLY A 92 -16.37 -8.36 18.07
CA GLY A 92 -15.50 -9.34 18.74
C GLY A 92 -14.47 -9.96 17.78
N PRO A 93 -13.32 -10.42 18.31
CA PRO A 93 -12.28 -11.04 17.51
C PRO A 93 -12.77 -12.36 16.91
N ILE A 94 -12.50 -12.56 15.63
CA ILE A 94 -12.78 -13.79 14.87
C ILE A 94 -11.51 -14.51 14.43
N GLY A 95 -10.33 -13.92 14.65
CA GLY A 95 -9.07 -14.49 14.20
C GLY A 95 -7.87 -13.68 14.64
N THR A 96 -6.71 -14.05 14.12
CA THR A 96 -5.43 -13.41 14.44
C THR A 96 -4.65 -13.13 13.17
N PHE A 97 -3.95 -12.02 13.17
CA PHE A 97 -3.05 -11.64 12.11
C PHE A 97 -1.60 -11.74 12.57
N PHE A 98 -0.76 -12.22 11.65
CA PHE A 98 0.69 -12.15 11.76
C PHE A 98 1.27 -11.66 10.44
N GLY A 99 2.32 -10.85 10.50
CA GLY A 99 3.05 -10.48 9.31
C GLY A 99 4.51 -10.14 9.60
N THR A 100 5.31 -10.13 8.55
CA THR A 100 6.66 -9.58 8.56
C THR A 100 6.72 -8.43 7.56
N SER A 101 7.48 -7.39 7.87
CA SER A 101 7.70 -6.23 7.02
C SER A 101 9.20 -5.94 6.94
N ALA A 102 9.77 -6.10 5.75
CA ALA A 102 11.14 -5.77 5.43
C ALA A 102 11.20 -4.36 4.83
N HIS A 103 11.85 -3.44 5.52
CA HIS A 103 12.02 -2.04 5.12
C HIS A 103 13.17 -1.95 4.12
N LEU A 104 12.83 -1.90 2.83
CA LEU A 104 13.80 -2.12 1.76
C LEU A 104 14.86 -1.03 1.67
N ASP A 105 16.08 -1.46 1.34
CA ASP A 105 17.18 -0.58 0.99
C ASP A 105 17.04 -0.05 -0.45
N THR A 106 16.19 0.96 -0.64
CA THR A 106 15.93 1.54 -1.99
C THR A 106 16.81 2.74 -2.29
N PRO A 107 17.38 2.91 -3.51
CA PRO A 107 18.18 4.08 -3.85
C PRO A 107 17.51 5.43 -3.49
N GLY A 108 18.26 6.34 -2.86
CA GLY A 108 17.76 7.64 -2.40
C GLY A 108 18.46 8.13 -1.12
N HIS A 109 18.20 9.39 -0.74
CA HIS A 109 18.77 10.03 0.46
C HIS A 109 17.72 10.07 1.59
N GLY A 110 17.91 9.26 2.63
CA GLY A 110 17.05 9.26 3.82
C GLY A 110 17.26 8.03 4.71
N SER A 111 16.96 8.17 6.01
CA SER A 111 17.12 7.08 6.99
C SER A 111 15.99 6.04 6.96
N PHE A 112 14.88 6.35 6.27
CA PHE A 112 13.68 5.52 6.22
C PHE A 112 13.50 4.91 4.83
N ALA A 113 13.05 3.66 4.79
CA ALA A 113 12.73 2.98 3.53
C ALA A 113 11.56 3.68 2.83
N GLN A 114 11.57 3.83 1.50
CA GLN A 114 10.41 4.40 0.80
C GLN A 114 9.31 3.36 0.54
N THR A 115 9.70 2.08 0.61
CA THR A 115 8.82 0.94 0.41
C THR A 115 9.22 -0.16 1.37
N GLN A 116 8.23 -0.95 1.78
CA GLN A 116 8.43 -2.11 2.62
C GLN A 116 7.73 -3.30 2.00
N MET A 117 8.44 -4.43 1.91
CA MET A 117 7.87 -5.70 1.46
C MET A 117 7.27 -6.41 2.65
N GLN A 118 6.02 -6.84 2.54
CA GLN A 118 5.35 -7.54 3.63
C GLN A 118 4.82 -8.88 3.21
N PHE A 119 4.91 -9.83 4.13
CA PHE A 119 4.24 -11.13 4.08
C PHE A 119 3.20 -11.17 5.20
N HIS A 120 1.97 -11.56 4.89
CA HIS A 120 0.83 -11.57 5.81
C HIS A 120 0.24 -12.96 5.92
N SER A 121 -0.21 -13.30 7.13
CA SER A 121 -0.98 -14.48 7.47
C SER A 121 -2.23 -14.05 8.24
N PHE A 122 -3.40 -14.38 7.71
CA PHE A 122 -4.69 -14.16 8.36
C PHE A 122 -5.21 -15.51 8.85
N ALA A 123 -5.09 -15.77 10.15
CA ALA A 123 -5.61 -16.98 10.78
C ALA A 123 -7.07 -16.79 11.16
N LEU A 124 -7.96 -17.47 10.46
CA LEU A 124 -9.41 -17.44 10.65
C LEU A 124 -9.92 -18.84 11.04
N PRO A 125 -11.15 -18.97 11.57
CA PRO A 125 -11.67 -20.26 12.04
C PRO A 125 -11.77 -21.30 10.92
N GLU A 126 -11.96 -20.85 9.68
CA GLU A 126 -12.11 -21.72 8.51
C GLU A 126 -10.79 -22.06 7.82
N GLY A 127 -9.67 -21.48 8.25
CA GLY A 127 -8.34 -21.68 7.68
C GLY A 127 -7.50 -20.40 7.64
N ASN A 128 -6.33 -20.49 7.01
CA ASN A 128 -5.43 -19.35 6.86
C ASN A 128 -5.51 -18.76 5.45
N LEU A 129 -5.42 -17.44 5.33
CA LEU A 129 -5.10 -16.76 4.08
C LEU A 129 -3.68 -16.22 4.14
N PHE A 130 -2.93 -16.36 3.04
CA PHE A 130 -1.57 -15.83 2.92
C PHE A 130 -1.53 -14.77 1.84
N GLY A 131 -0.78 -13.71 2.12
CA GLY A 131 -0.61 -12.60 1.19
C GLY A 131 0.78 -12.00 1.23
N MET A 132 1.14 -11.31 0.14
CA MET A 132 2.43 -10.62 0.03
C MET A 132 2.31 -9.42 -0.91
N GLY A 133 3.10 -8.39 -0.64
CA GLY A 133 3.08 -7.18 -1.44
C GLY A 133 3.96 -6.08 -0.86
N ALA A 134 3.78 -4.88 -1.38
CA ALA A 134 4.52 -3.70 -0.96
C ALA A 134 3.59 -2.69 -0.31
N ALA A 135 4.07 -2.05 0.75
CA ALA A 135 3.44 -0.89 1.36
C ALA A 135 4.34 0.34 1.25
N GLY A 136 3.69 1.50 1.23
CA GLY A 136 4.33 2.81 1.35
C GLY A 136 4.56 3.19 2.82
N GLN A 137 5.16 4.37 3.03
CA GLN A 137 5.43 4.92 4.35
C GLN A 137 4.18 5.37 5.12
N ASP A 138 3.06 5.56 4.42
CA ASP A 138 1.77 5.92 5.00
C ASP A 138 1.01 4.71 5.61
N GLY A 139 1.66 3.54 5.68
CA GLY A 139 1.06 2.31 6.19
C GLY A 139 0.05 1.69 5.24
N GLN A 140 -0.08 2.21 4.01
CA GLN A 140 -1.00 1.69 3.00
C GLN A 140 -0.25 0.79 2.01
N GLY A 141 -0.90 -0.28 1.56
CA GLY A 141 -0.32 -1.17 0.57
C GLY A 141 -1.35 -1.95 -0.22
N GLN A 142 -0.92 -2.42 -1.38
CA GLN A 142 -1.65 -3.38 -2.20
C GLN A 142 -0.90 -4.71 -2.20
N PHE A 143 -1.65 -5.78 -1.96
CA PHE A 143 -1.09 -7.10 -1.72
C PHE A 143 -1.80 -8.14 -2.59
N ALA A 144 -1.05 -9.14 -3.03
CA ALA A 144 -1.59 -10.32 -3.66
C ALA A 144 -1.94 -11.36 -2.60
N ILE A 145 -3.07 -12.04 -2.76
CA ILE A 145 -3.36 -13.29 -2.05
C ILE A 145 -2.64 -14.39 -2.81
N THR A 146 -1.70 -15.05 -2.15
CA THR A 146 -0.81 -16.05 -2.75
C THR A 146 -1.23 -17.49 -2.43
N GLY A 147 -2.18 -17.66 -1.50
CA GLY A 147 -2.70 -18.97 -1.14
C GLY A 147 -3.47 -18.95 0.16
N GLY A 148 -3.76 -20.15 0.65
CA GLY A 148 -4.40 -20.36 1.93
C GLY A 148 -4.49 -21.84 2.29
N THR A 149 -5.09 -22.12 3.46
CA THR A 149 -5.39 -23.47 3.96
C THR A 149 -6.87 -23.58 4.30
N GLY A 150 -7.35 -24.81 4.56
CA GLY A 150 -8.74 -25.05 4.92
C GLY A 150 -9.69 -24.58 3.81
N ARG A 151 -10.71 -23.80 4.15
CA ARG A 151 -11.66 -23.19 3.20
C ARG A 151 -10.97 -22.29 2.16
N PHE A 152 -9.78 -21.79 2.48
CA PHE A 152 -9.01 -20.91 1.61
C PHE A 152 -7.91 -21.65 0.82
N ALA A 153 -7.92 -22.98 0.80
CA ALA A 153 -6.99 -23.74 -0.03
C ALA A 153 -7.10 -23.31 -1.51
N GLY A 154 -5.95 -23.01 -2.13
CA GLY A 154 -5.88 -22.52 -3.51
C GLY A 154 -6.44 -21.11 -3.73
N ALA A 155 -6.74 -20.35 -2.66
CA ALA A 155 -7.23 -18.99 -2.79
C ALA A 155 -6.21 -18.08 -3.51
N SER A 156 -6.72 -17.18 -4.35
CA SER A 156 -5.94 -16.15 -5.06
C SER A 156 -6.70 -14.84 -5.06
N GLY A 157 -6.04 -13.74 -5.42
CA GLY A 157 -6.69 -12.43 -5.51
C GLY A 157 -5.81 -11.31 -4.98
N SER A 158 -6.43 -10.29 -4.42
CA SER A 158 -5.73 -9.11 -3.92
C SER A 158 -6.45 -8.46 -2.76
N TYR A 159 -5.72 -7.69 -1.96
CA TYR A 159 -6.31 -6.86 -0.93
C TYR A 159 -5.52 -5.60 -0.67
N ARG A 160 -6.25 -4.54 -0.36
CA ARG A 160 -5.68 -3.30 0.16
C ARG A 160 -5.63 -3.36 1.67
N ALA A 161 -4.50 -2.96 2.24
CA ALA A 161 -4.35 -2.79 3.69
C ALA A 161 -4.09 -1.32 4.05
N VAL A 162 -4.64 -0.88 5.17
CA VAL A 162 -4.27 0.35 5.88
C VAL A 162 -3.94 -0.07 7.31
N GLN A 163 -2.73 0.22 7.77
CA GLN A 163 -2.24 -0.25 9.07
C GLN A 163 -1.71 0.91 9.91
N ASN A 164 -2.18 1.01 11.16
CA ASN A 164 -1.81 2.06 12.10
C ASN A 164 -1.31 1.45 13.42
N PRO A 165 -0.12 0.82 13.45
CA PRO A 165 0.37 0.17 14.67
C PRO A 165 0.64 1.17 15.78
N ALA A 166 0.31 0.81 17.02
CA ALA A 166 0.42 1.70 18.17
C ALA A 166 1.87 2.14 18.44
N GLU A 167 2.85 1.24 18.25
CA GLU A 167 4.25 1.49 18.57
C GLU A 167 4.90 2.57 17.71
N VAL A 168 4.32 2.88 16.54
CA VAL A 168 4.82 3.89 15.60
C VAL A 168 3.93 5.14 15.54
N GLY A 169 3.11 5.35 16.58
CA GLY A 169 2.22 6.52 16.71
C GLY A 169 0.83 6.34 16.09
N GLY A 170 0.46 5.12 15.70
CA GLY A 170 -0.90 4.78 15.28
C GLY A 170 -1.86 4.58 16.45
N ASP A 171 -3.10 4.24 16.13
CA ASP A 171 -4.18 3.98 17.10
C ASP A 171 -4.37 2.48 17.40
N GLY A 172 -3.48 1.62 16.90
CA GLY A 172 -3.58 0.18 17.05
C GLY A 172 -4.66 -0.45 16.16
N SER A 173 -5.03 0.21 15.06
CA SER A 173 -6.01 -0.32 14.10
C SER A 173 -5.38 -0.83 12.80
N ALA A 174 -6.13 -1.68 12.10
CA ALA A 174 -5.88 -1.97 10.69
C ALA A 174 -7.18 -2.20 9.93
N GLN A 175 -7.14 -2.09 8.62
CA GLN A 175 -8.26 -2.35 7.72
C GLN A 175 -7.78 -3.13 6.51
N PHE A 176 -8.52 -4.18 6.16
CA PHE A 176 -8.25 -5.02 5.00
C PHE A 176 -9.51 -5.12 4.15
N GLN A 177 -9.36 -4.79 2.87
CA GLN A 177 -10.41 -4.92 1.87
C GLN A 177 -9.94 -5.91 0.82
N MET A 178 -10.51 -7.11 0.83
CA MET A 178 -10.04 -8.25 0.06
C MET A 178 -11.01 -8.60 -1.06
N THR A 179 -10.47 -8.96 -2.21
CA THR A 179 -11.16 -9.65 -3.29
C THR A 179 -10.50 -11.00 -3.47
N ILE A 180 -11.23 -12.07 -3.14
CA ILE A 180 -10.71 -13.43 -3.05
C ILE A 180 -11.40 -14.29 -4.10
N ARG A 181 -10.62 -14.97 -4.92
CA ARG A 181 -11.09 -16.12 -5.70
C ARG A 181 -10.73 -17.37 -4.90
N LEU A 182 -11.75 -18.09 -4.46
CA LEU A 182 -11.56 -19.43 -3.91
C LEU A 182 -11.28 -20.39 -5.06
N ALA A 183 -10.50 -21.44 -4.81
CA ALA A 183 -10.46 -22.56 -5.73
C ALA A 183 -11.91 -23.06 -5.87
N GLY A 184 -12.45 -23.05 -7.09
CA GLY A 184 -13.70 -23.75 -7.34
C GLY A 184 -13.47 -25.23 -7.05
N GLU A 185 -14.48 -25.93 -6.55
CA GLU A 185 -14.59 -27.35 -6.85
C GLU A 185 -14.56 -27.41 -8.38
N GLU A 186 -13.42 -27.79 -8.98
CA GLU A 186 -13.41 -28.21 -10.37
C GLU A 186 -14.49 -29.28 -10.45
N GLY A 187 -15.54 -28.98 -11.22
CA GLY A 187 -16.61 -29.91 -11.45
C GLY A 187 -15.99 -31.25 -11.78
N SER A 188 -16.26 -32.24 -10.95
CA SER A 188 -16.18 -33.64 -11.30
C SER A 188 -17.04 -33.83 -12.55
N HIS A 189 -16.45 -33.55 -13.70
CA HIS A 189 -16.93 -34.04 -14.97
C HIS A 189 -16.47 -35.48 -15.01
N GLY A 190 -17.35 -36.35 -14.53
CA GLY A 190 -17.25 -37.77 -14.82
C GLY A 190 -17.13 -37.96 -16.32
N VAL A 191 -16.07 -38.69 -16.70
CA VAL A 191 -16.08 -39.71 -17.76
C VAL A 191 -15.26 -40.87 -17.23
#